data_AF-A0A1P8M805-F1
#
_entry.id   AF-A0A1P8M805-F1
#
_cell.length_a   1.000
_cell.length_b   1.000
_cell.length_c   1.000
_cell.angle_alpha   90.00
_cell.angle_beta   90.00
_cell.angle_gamma   90.00
#
_symmetry.space_group_name_H-M   'P 1'
#
loop_
_entity.id
_entity.type
_entity.pdbx_description
1 polymer ?
#
loop_
_entity_poly.entity_id
_entity_poly.type
_entity_poly.pdbx_seq_one_letter_code
_entity_poly.pdbx_strand_id
1 'polypeptide(L)'
;MSQASPEAAESFAADYMALLPRFVEPIVRAVGARDGDLALDASLNLKTKSWLAGALRMNQLCSELELALALADWAAAKAVARDIEVHVPRLQKALTGAPDDAFRPLRPRTLQTAIAS
;
A
#
# COMPACT_ATOMS: atom_id res chain seq x y z
N MET A 1 -5.24 -17.63 -20.32
CA MET A 1 -4.77 -16.63 -19.33
C MET A 1 -3.71 -17.31 -18.50
N SER A 2 -2.44 -16.92 -18.64
CA SER A 2 -1.35 -17.50 -17.84
C SER A 2 -1.60 -17.14 -16.38
N GLN A 3 -1.72 -18.13 -15.50
CA GLN A 3 -1.74 -17.85 -14.07
C GLN A 3 -0.36 -17.34 -13.65
N ALA A 4 -0.33 -16.28 -12.85
CA ALA A 4 0.89 -15.82 -12.21
C ALA A 4 1.39 -16.94 -11.29
N SER A 5 2.66 -17.33 -11.42
CA SER A 5 3.25 -18.35 -10.57
C SER A 5 3.56 -17.77 -9.19
N PRO A 6 3.63 -18.60 -8.13
CA PRO A 6 4.03 -18.16 -6.79
C PRO A 6 5.37 -17.41 -6.78
N GLU A 7 6.34 -17.86 -7.58
CA GLU A 7 7.67 -17.26 -7.69
C GLU A 7 7.60 -15.84 -8.27
N ALA A 8 6.73 -15.62 -9.25
CA ALA A 8 6.52 -14.29 -9.84
C ALA A 8 5.87 -13.33 -8.83
N ALA A 9 4.97 -13.83 -7.98
CA ALA A 9 4.35 -13.04 -6.91
C ALA A 9 5.35 -12.67 -5.81
N GLU A 10 6.20 -13.61 -5.39
CA GLU A 10 7.26 -13.39 -4.40
C GLU A 10 8.30 -12.38 -4.92
N SER A 11 8.76 -12.56 -6.17
CA SER A 11 9.69 -11.63 -6.82
C SER A 11 9.10 -10.21 -6.88
N PHE A 12 7.84 -10.09 -7.29
CA PHE A 12 7.17 -8.78 -7.35
C PHE A 12 7.06 -8.14 -5.97
N ALA A 13 6.68 -8.90 -4.93
CA ALA A 13 6.55 -8.37 -3.57
C ALA A 13 7.91 -7.87 -3.03
N ALA A 14 8.98 -8.62 -3.29
CA ALA A 14 10.34 -8.23 -2.94
C ALA A 14 10.78 -6.95 -3.67
N ASP A 15 10.57 -6.87 -4.99
CA ASP A 15 10.88 -5.70 -5.80
C ASP A 15 10.07 -4.47 -5.37
N TYR A 16 8.77 -4.66 -5.13
CA TYR A 16 7.90 -3.60 -4.65
C TYR A 16 8.40 -3.03 -3.32
N MET A 17 8.76 -3.90 -2.37
CA MET A 17 9.26 -3.49 -1.06
C MET A 17 10.60 -2.74 -1.14
N ALA A 18 11.53 -3.24 -1.97
CA ALA A 18 12.85 -2.64 -2.16
C ALA A 18 12.77 -1.26 -2.83
N LEU A 19 11.83 -1.10 -3.78
CA LEU A 19 11.68 0.12 -4.56
C LEU A 19 10.66 1.11 -3.96
N LEU A 20 9.93 0.73 -2.91
CA LEU A 20 8.87 1.54 -2.32
C LEU A 20 9.29 2.99 -1.99
N PRO A 21 10.46 3.25 -1.36
CA PRO A 21 10.90 4.63 -1.11
C PRO A 21 11.09 5.44 -2.39
N ARG A 22 11.58 4.80 -3.46
CA ARG A 22 11.81 5.43 -4.77
C ARG A 22 10.51 5.73 -5.51
N PHE A 23 9.42 5.01 -5.22
CA PHE A 23 8.10 5.35 -5.74
C PHE A 23 7.45 6.52 -4.98
N VAL A 24 7.79 6.71 -3.70
CA VAL A 24 7.24 7.76 -2.84
C VAL A 24 7.95 9.10 -3.00
N GLU A 25 9.27 9.10 -3.19
CA GLU A 25 10.07 10.33 -3.34
C GLU A 25 9.51 11.31 -4.41
N PRO A 26 9.13 10.87 -5.63
CA PRO A 26 8.56 11.76 -6.64
C PRO A 26 7.24 12.41 -6.20
N ILE A 27 6.41 11.71 -5.41
CA ILE A 27 5.15 12.23 -4.88
C ILE A 27 5.43 13.40 -3.93
N VAL A 28 6.28 13.17 -2.93
CA VAL A 28 6.60 14.19 -1.91
C VAL A 28 7.22 15.42 -2.58
N ARG A 29 8.14 15.21 -3.53
CA ARG A 29 8.79 16.29 -4.28
C ARG A 29 7.80 17.07 -5.14
N ALA A 30 6.97 16.40 -5.93
CA ALA A 30 6.02 17.05 -6.84
C ALA A 30 4.94 17.82 -6.07
N VAL A 31 4.38 17.24 -5.01
CA VAL A 31 3.42 17.92 -4.12
C VAL A 31 4.06 19.12 -3.41
N GLY A 32 5.33 19.02 -3.00
CA GLY A 32 6.09 20.13 -2.44
C GLY A 32 6.26 21.29 -3.43
N ALA A 33 6.52 20.98 -4.70
CA ALA A 33 6.67 21.93 -5.79
C ALA A 33 5.35 22.44 -6.40
N ARG A 34 4.20 21.87 -5.98
CA ARG A 34 2.88 22.07 -6.60
C ARG A 34 2.83 21.73 -8.09
N ASP A 35 3.57 20.69 -8.46
CA ASP A 35 3.54 20.12 -9.81
C ASP A 35 2.44 19.03 -9.85
N GLY A 36 1.25 19.39 -10.34
CA GLY A 36 0.07 18.54 -10.30
C GLY A 36 0.18 17.32 -11.21
N ASP A 37 0.72 17.49 -12.41
CA ASP A 37 0.86 16.43 -13.39
C ASP A 37 1.86 15.38 -12.91
N LEU A 38 3.05 15.82 -12.43
CA LEU A 38 4.03 14.89 -11.87
C LEU A 38 3.53 14.22 -10.59
N ALA A 39 2.77 14.92 -9.74
CA ALA A 39 2.20 14.34 -8.52
C ALA A 39 1.16 13.26 -8.85
N LEU A 40 0.30 13.50 -9.85
CA LEU A 40 -0.72 12.56 -10.28
C LEU A 40 -0.10 11.31 -10.93
N ASP A 41 0.84 11.49 -11.85
CA ASP A 41 1.56 10.38 -12.50
C ASP A 41 2.27 9.49 -11.48
N ALA A 42 2.97 10.11 -10.52
CA ALA A 42 3.64 9.39 -9.45
C ALA A 42 2.64 8.63 -8.55
N SER A 43 1.50 9.24 -8.22
CA SER A 43 0.43 8.61 -7.44
C SER A 43 -0.15 7.38 -8.15
N LEU A 44 -0.49 7.49 -9.44
CA LEU A 44 -1.06 6.40 -10.24
C LEU A 44 -0.09 5.22 -10.38
N ASN A 45 1.19 5.51 -10.56
CA ASN A 45 2.25 4.49 -10.60
C ASN A 45 2.33 3.73 -9.27
N LEU A 46 2.36 4.45 -8.14
CA LEU A 46 2.38 3.83 -6.81
C LEU A 46 1.09 3.04 -6.52
N LYS A 47 -0.07 3.58 -6.87
CA LYS A 47 -1.39 2.94 -6.67
C LYS A 47 -1.46 1.60 -7.38
N THR A 48 -1.05 1.55 -8.64
CA THR A 48 -1.05 0.31 -9.45
C THR A 48 -0.18 -0.76 -8.82
N LYS A 49 1.05 -0.39 -8.42
CA LYS A 49 1.97 -1.34 -7.76
C LYS A 49 1.47 -1.79 -6.40
N SER A 50 0.90 -0.87 -5.62
CA SER A 50 0.30 -1.15 -4.31
C SER A 50 -0.87 -2.11 -4.43
N TRP A 51 -1.69 -1.99 -5.47
CA TRP A 51 -2.79 -2.91 -5.73
C TRP A 51 -2.28 -4.33 -6.00
N LEU A 52 -1.27 -4.46 -6.87
CA LEU A 52 -0.65 -5.76 -7.19
C LEU A 52 0.03 -6.40 -5.97
N ALA A 53 0.60 -5.60 -5.08
CA ALA A 53 1.23 -6.07 -3.85
C ALA A 53 0.23 -6.37 -2.71
N GLY A 54 -1.07 -6.13 -2.91
CA GLY A 54 -2.08 -6.25 -1.85
C GLY A 54 -1.97 -5.18 -0.75
N ALA A 55 -1.25 -4.08 -1.00
CA ALA A 55 -1.03 -2.99 -0.05
C ALA A 55 -2.25 -2.04 0.01
N LEU A 56 -3.36 -2.52 0.57
CA LEU A 56 -4.65 -1.83 0.57
C LEU A 56 -4.58 -0.39 1.11
N ARG A 57 -3.93 -0.16 2.26
CA ARG A 57 -3.87 1.19 2.85
C ARG A 57 -3.05 2.16 1.99
N MET A 58 -1.96 1.70 1.37
CA MET A 58 -1.18 2.53 0.45
C MET A 58 -1.99 2.90 -0.80
N ASN A 59 -2.78 1.95 -1.32
CA ASN A 59 -3.67 2.21 -2.45
C ASN A 59 -4.77 3.24 -2.13
N GLN A 60 -5.32 3.20 -0.91
CA GLN A 60 -6.27 4.21 -0.41
C GLN A 60 -5.63 5.59 -0.31
N LEU A 61 -4.44 5.70 0.28
CA LEU A 61 -3.71 6.96 0.36
C LEU A 61 -3.42 7.57 -1.03
N CYS A 62 -3.08 6.75 -2.02
CA CYS A 62 -2.92 7.22 -3.41
C CYS A 62 -4.24 7.78 -3.98
N SER A 63 -5.38 7.15 -3.67
CA SER A 63 -6.70 7.62 -4.10
C SER A 63 -7.13 8.91 -3.39
N GLU A 64 -6.80 9.04 -2.10
CA GLU A 64 -6.99 10.28 -1.33
C GLU A 64 -6.15 11.43 -1.93
N LEU A 65 -4.92 11.14 -2.37
CA LEU A 65 -4.06 12.12 -3.03
C LEU A 65 -4.60 12.53 -4.41
N GLU A 66 -5.02 11.57 -5.23
CA GLU A 66 -5.66 11.83 -6.53
C GLU A 66 -6.86 12.77 -6.39
N LEU A 67 -7.71 12.53 -5.39
CA LEU A 67 -8.87 13.39 -5.11
C LEU A 67 -8.44 14.81 -4.69
N ALA A 68 -7.46 14.93 -3.80
CA ALA A 68 -6.96 16.23 -3.36
C ALA A 68 -6.37 17.04 -4.53
N LEU A 69 -5.61 16.39 -5.42
CA LEU A 69 -5.06 17.01 -6.63
C LEU A 69 -6.17 17.45 -7.60
N ALA A 70 -7.19 16.61 -7.82
CA ALA A 70 -8.32 16.92 -8.68
C ALA A 70 -9.13 18.14 -8.19
N LEU A 71 -9.19 18.35 -6.87
CA LEU A 71 -9.85 19.50 -6.25
C LEU A 71 -8.93 20.73 -6.11
N ALA A 72 -7.68 20.64 -6.58
CA ALA A 72 -6.63 21.64 -6.36
C ALA A 72 -6.39 21.99 -4.86
N ASP A 73 -6.74 21.08 -3.95
CA ASP A 73 -6.52 21.23 -2.51
C ASP A 73 -5.09 20.81 -2.15
N TRP A 74 -4.17 21.76 -2.31
CA TRP A 74 -2.76 21.56 -2.01
C TRP A 74 -2.45 21.37 -0.52
N ALA A 75 -3.35 21.78 0.38
CA ALA A 75 -3.16 21.52 1.80
C ALA A 75 -3.45 20.06 2.12
N ALA A 76 -4.57 19.53 1.61
CA ALA A 76 -4.90 18.12 1.70
C ALA A 76 -3.86 17.24 0.98
N ALA A 77 -3.43 17.62 -0.24
CA ALA A 77 -2.43 16.86 -0.98
C ALA A 77 -1.11 16.73 -0.20
N LYS A 78 -0.66 17.81 0.48
CA LYS A 78 0.53 17.77 1.34
C LYS A 78 0.36 16.87 2.56
N ALA A 79 -0.82 16.89 3.19
CA ALA A 79 -1.12 16.01 4.32
C ALA A 79 -1.08 14.53 3.88
N VAL A 80 -1.74 14.20 2.77
CA VAL A 80 -1.76 12.83 2.25
C VAL A 80 -0.38 12.37 1.79
N ALA A 81 0.40 13.24 1.11
CA ALA A 81 1.77 12.90 0.71
C ALA A 81 2.68 12.58 1.92
N ARG A 82 2.50 13.31 3.03
CA ARG A 82 3.17 13.00 4.30
C ARG A 82 2.70 11.67 4.88
N ASP A 83 1.40 11.38 4.83
CA ASP A 83 0.87 10.11 5.32
C ASP A 83 1.38 8.91 4.49
N ILE A 84 1.53 9.08 3.16
CA ILE A 84 2.18 8.11 2.27
C ILE A 84 3.62 7.86 2.74
N GLU A 85 4.42 8.91 2.94
CA GLU A 85 5.81 8.80 3.38
C GLU A 85 5.94 8.09 4.75
N VAL A 86 5.13 8.50 5.73
CA VAL A 86 5.11 7.91 7.07
C VAL A 86 4.62 6.46 7.07
N HIS A 87 3.81 6.06 6.09
CA HIS A 87 3.31 4.70 5.97
C HIS A 87 4.36 3.71 5.45
N VAL A 88 5.40 4.16 4.73
CA VAL A 88 6.41 3.30 4.10
C VAL A 88 7.03 2.28 5.07
N PRO A 89 7.57 2.66 6.25
CA PRO A 89 8.19 1.69 7.16
C PRO A 89 7.19 0.66 7.71
N ARG A 90 5.92 1.07 7.94
CA ARG A 90 4.87 0.16 8.41
C ARG A 90 4.52 -0.88 7.35
N LEU A 91 4.42 -0.45 6.10
CA LEU A 91 4.14 -1.34 4.98
C LEU A 91 5.30 -2.31 4.74
N GLN A 92 6.55 -1.82 4.78
CA GLN A 92 7.74 -2.69 4.65
C GLN A 92 7.75 -3.76 5.74
N LYS A 93 7.50 -3.39 7.01
CA LYS A 93 7.40 -4.36 8.12
C LYS A 93 6.33 -5.42 7.84
N ALA A 94 5.13 -5.01 7.43
CA ALA A 94 4.03 -5.93 7.13
C ALA A 94 4.35 -6.90 5.99
N LEU A 95 5.04 -6.43 4.94
CA LEU A 95 5.40 -7.25 3.78
C LEU A 95 6.54 -8.25 4.06
N THR A 96 7.44 -7.94 5.01
CA THR A 96 8.47 -8.90 5.45
C THR A 96 7.94 -10.06 6.29
N GLY A 97 6.64 -10.08 6.61
CA GLY A 97 6.05 -11.10 7.47
C GLY A 97 6.54 -11.04 8.92
N ALA A 98 7.24 -9.97 9.32
CA ALA A 98 7.53 -9.71 10.71
C ALA A 98 6.18 -9.62 11.44
N PRO A 99 5.93 -10.46 12.47
CA PRO A 99 4.63 -10.48 13.13
C PRO A 99 4.30 -9.06 13.57
N ASP A 100 3.21 -8.55 13.01
CA ASP A 100 2.48 -7.48 13.67
C ASP A 100 1.86 -8.15 14.89
N ASP A 101 2.13 -7.64 16.10
CA ASP A 101 1.54 -8.19 17.34
C ASP A 101 -0.02 -8.20 17.28
N ALA A 102 -0.59 -7.58 16.23
CA ALA A 102 -2.01 -7.51 15.93
C ALA A 102 -2.60 -8.68 15.11
N PHE A 103 -1.82 -9.48 14.37
CA PHE A 103 -2.41 -10.58 13.58
C PHE A 103 -2.40 -11.90 14.36
N ARG A 104 -3.37 -12.04 15.27
CA ARG A 104 -3.70 -13.32 15.89
C ARG A 104 -4.67 -14.07 14.96
N PRO A 105 -4.27 -15.18 14.31
CA PRO A 105 -5.22 -15.96 13.53
C PRO A 105 -6.34 -16.46 14.46
N LEU A 106 -7.59 -16.22 14.06
CA LEU A 106 -8.75 -16.84 14.68
C LEU A 106 -8.55 -18.36 14.58
N ARG A 107 -8.26 -19.01 15.71
CA ARG A 107 -8.23 -20.48 15.74
C ARG A 107 -9.60 -20.99 15.29
N PRO A 108 -9.68 -21.96 14.36
CA PRO A 108 -10.94 -22.59 14.03
C PRO A 108 -11.52 -23.21 15.31
N ARG A 109 -12.74 -22.81 15.67
CA ARG A 109 -13.52 -23.44 16.72
C ARG A 109 -13.75 -24.89 16.29
N THR A 110 -13.05 -25.83 16.89
CA THR A 110 -13.44 -27.24 16.85
C THR A 110 -14.82 -27.34 17.50
N LEU A 111 -15.84 -27.51 16.66
CA LEU A 111 -17.17 -27.95 17.10
C LEU A 111 -17.00 -29.36 17.63
N GLN A 112 -16.80 -29.48 18.95
CA GLN A 112 -16.83 -30.75 19.63
C GLN A 112 -18.27 -31.25 19.62
N THR A 113 -18.51 -32.24 18.78
CA THR A 113 -19.72 -33.04 18.67
C THR A 113 -20.13 -33.56 20.06
N ALA A 114 -21.26 -33.09 20.58
CA ALA A 114 -21.95 -33.75 21.69
C ALA A 114 -23.13 -34.53 21.11
N ILE A 115 -22.87 -35.79 20.76
CA ILE A 115 -23.92 -36.81 20.67
C ILE A 115 -23.90 -37.52 22.02
N ALA A 116 -24.88 -37.24 22.86
CA ALA A 116 -25.30 -38.07 23.98
C ALA A 116 -26.80 -38.30 23.74
N SER A 117 -27.14 -39.48 23.21
CA SER A 117 -27.75 -40.61 23.95
C SER A 117 -29.23 -40.37 24.22
#